data_AF-A0A151QYI7-F1
#
_entry.id   AF-A0A151QYI7-F1
#
_cell.length_a   1.000
_cell.length_b   1.000
_cell.length_c   1.000
_cell.angle_alpha   90.00
_cell.angle_beta   90.00
_cell.angle_gamma   90.00
#
_symmetry.space_group_name_H-M   'P 1'
#
loop_
_entity.id
_entity.type
_entity.pdbx_description
1 polymer ?
#
loop_
_entity_poly.entity_id
_entity_poly.type
_entity_poly.pdbx_seq_one_letter_code
_entity_poly.pdbx_strand_id
1 'polypeptide(L)' 'MCDASNYALGAILAHKVDKLPKVIYYASWTLNAAQENHTTTEKELLAIVFALDIF' A
#
# COMPACT_ATOMS: atom_id res chain seq x y z
N MET A 1 2.86 -5.09 -4.26
CA MET A 1 1.46 -4.74 -4.57
C MET A 1 0.99 -3.76 -3.52
N CYS A 2 0.25 -2.73 -3.87
CA CYS A 2 -0.31 -1.77 -2.93
C CYS A 2 -1.75 -1.48 -3.32
N ASP A 3 -2.54 -1.06 -2.34
CA ASP A 3 -3.96 -0.75 -2.48
C ASP A 3 -4.32 0.37 -1.50
N ALA A 4 -5.25 1.24 -1.89
CA ALA A 4 -5.78 2.28 -1.04
C ALA A 4 -7.28 2.10 -0.81
N SER A 5 -7.68 2.12 0.45
CA SER A 5 -9.09 2.20 0.85
C SER A 5 -9.44 3.63 1.28
N ASN A 6 -10.70 3.85 1.64
CA ASN A 6 -11.13 5.16 2.14
C ASN A 6 -10.42 5.61 3.42
N TYR A 7 -9.93 4.66 4.23
CA TYR A 7 -9.44 4.89 5.60
C TYR A 7 -8.01 4.40 5.84
N ALA A 8 -7.46 3.56 4.95
CA ALA A 8 -6.16 2.95 5.14
C ALA A 8 -5.50 2.57 3.81
N LEU A 9 -4.18 2.52 3.82
CA LEU A 9 -3.33 2.01 2.76
C LEU A 9 -2.83 0.62 3.14
N GLY A 10 -2.70 -0.25 2.15
CA GLY A 10 -2.11 -1.57 2.28
C GLY A 10 -1.00 -1.77 1.26
N ALA A 11 0.07 -2.45 1.67
CA ALA A 11 1.12 -2.87 0.76
C ALA A 11 1.67 -4.25 1.13
N ILE A 12 2.06 -5.00 0.10
CA ILE A 12 2.59 -6.35 0.19
C ILE A 12 3.88 -6.42 -0.62
N LEU A 13 4.96 -6.81 0.03
CA LEU A 13 6.21 -7.20 -0.61
C LEU A 13 6.24 -8.71 -0.77
N ALA A 14 6.33 -9.16 -2.02
CA ALA A 14 6.41 -10.58 -2.35
C ALA A 14 7.54 -10.82 -3.36
N HIS A 15 8.23 -11.94 -3.20
CA HIS A 15 9.26 -12.40 -4.12
C HIS A 15 8.74 -13.64 -4.83
N LYS A 16 8.99 -13.72 -6.13
CA LYS A 16 8.70 -14.89 -6.95
C LYS A 16 9.72 -16.00 -6.68
N VAL A 17 9.30 -17.10 -6.08
CA VAL A 17 10.08 -18.32 -5.89
C VAL A 17 9.37 -19.46 -6.61
N ASP A 18 10.08 -20.19 -7.45
CA ASP A 18 9.52 -21.30 -8.24
C ASP A 18 8.25 -20.93 -9.01
N LYS A 19 8.26 -19.72 -9.58
CA LYS A 19 7.17 -19.09 -10.33
C LYS A 19 5.95 -18.67 -9.49
N LEU A 20 5.92 -18.95 -8.18
CA LEU A 20 4.86 -18.55 -7.29
C LEU A 20 5.26 -17.31 -6.46
N PRO A 21 4.35 -16.34 -6.27
CA PRO A 21 4.61 -15.22 -5.38
C PRO A 21 4.59 -15.70 -3.92
N LYS A 22 5.71 -15.52 -3.22
CA LYS A 22 5.84 -15.75 -1.78
C LYS A 22 5.90 -14.40 -1.09
N VAL A 23 4.93 -14.13 -0.22
CA VAL A 23 4.90 -12.90 0.56
C VAL A 23 6.02 -12.89 1.59
N ILE A 24 6.74 -11.78 1.67
CA ILE A 24 7.82 -11.55 2.62
C ILE A 24 7.36 -10.59 3.71
N TYR A 25 6.57 -9.57 3.37
CA TYR A 25 6.12 -8.57 4.35
C TYR A 25 4.77 -7.95 3.96
N TYR A 26 4.00 -7.61 4.99
CA TYR A 26 2.75 -6.85 4.90
C TYR A 26 2.92 -5.52 5.63
N ALA A 27 2.62 -4.43 4.95
CA ALA A 27 2.58 -3.09 5.52
C ALA A 27 1.16 -2.56 5.42
N SER A 28 0.70 -1.84 6.45
CA SER A 28 -0.54 -1.10 6.40
C SER A 28 -0.42 0.18 7.20
N TRP A 29 -1.16 1.20 6.78
CA TRP A 29 -1.21 2.49 7.45
C TRP A 29 -2.59 3.10 7.37
N THR A 30 -3.14 3.50 8.52
CA THR A 30 -4.39 4.25 8.59
C THR A 30 -4.17 5.70 8.21
N LEU A 31 -5.01 6.21 7.32
CA LEU A 31 -4.99 7.59 6.88
C LEU A 31 -5.41 8.53 8.02
N ASN A 32 -4.87 9.73 8.03
CA ASN A 32 -5.37 10.79 8.90
C ASN A 32 -6.58 11.50 8.25
N ALA A 33 -7.30 12.32 9.03
CA ALA A 33 -8.50 13.01 8.56
C ALA A 33 -8.29 13.89 7.33
N ALA A 34 -7.08 14.44 7.12
CA ALA A 34 -6.78 15.20 5.91
C ALA A 34 -6.65 14.29 4.68
N GLN A 35 -6.00 13.13 4.85
CA GLN A 35 -5.76 12.17 3.77
C GLN A 35 -7.00 11.35 3.41
N GLU A 36 -7.90 11.11 4.37
CA GLU A 36 -9.20 10.50 4.09
C GLU A 36 -10.05 11.32 3.11
N ASN A 37 -9.83 12.64 3.05
CA ASN A 37 -10.53 13.55 2.13
C ASN A 37 -9.88 13.66 0.74
N HIS A 38 -8.75 12.99 0.50
CA HIS A 38 -8.12 12.97 -0.81
C HIS A 38 -8.97 12.23 -1.85
N THR A 39 -8.76 12.58 -3.11
CA THR A 39 -9.36 11.87 -4.24
C THR A 39 -8.81 10.44 -4.34
N THR A 40 -9.54 9.55 -5.01
CA THR A 40 -9.09 8.16 -5.20
C THR A 40 -7.69 8.09 -5.82
N THR A 41 -7.42 8.89 -6.85
CA THR A 41 -6.10 8.91 -7.52
C THR A 41 -4.96 9.33 -6.58
N GLU A 42 -5.19 10.32 -5.72
CA GLU A 42 -4.20 10.75 -4.74
C GLU A 42 -3.94 9.69 -3.67
N LYS A 43 -4.98 8.97 -3.22
CA LYS A 43 -4.85 7.87 -2.27
C LYS A 43 -4.08 6.69 -2.87
N GLU A 44 -4.34 6.34 -4.12
CA GLU A 44 -3.57 5.31 -4.84
C GLU A 44 -2.10 5.69 -4.99
N LEU A 45 -1.82 6.96 -5.36
CA LEU A 45 -0.45 7.45 -5.42
C LEU A 45 0.23 7.39 -4.05
N LEU A 46 -0.49 7.77 -2.99
CA LEU A 46 0.01 7.68 -1.63
C LEU A 46 0.29 6.23 -1.20
N ALA A 47 -0.51 5.25 -1.63
CA ALA A 47 -0.24 3.82 -1.38
C ALA A 47 1.07 3.36 -2.03
N ILE A 48 1.38 3.86 -3.23
CA ILE A 48 2.65 3.58 -3.92
C ILE A 48 3.83 4.21 -3.17
N VAL A 49 3.72 5.50 -2.80
CA VAL A 49 4.76 6.20 -2.05
C VAL A 49 5.00 5.54 -0.69
N PHE A 50 3.93 5.18 0.02
CA PHE A 50 4.00 4.46 1.29
C PHE A 50 4.70 3.10 1.14
N ALA A 51 4.37 2.33 0.10
CA ALA A 51 5.04 1.06 -0.16
C ALA A 51 6.55 1.25 -0.42
N LEU A 52 6.95 2.31 -1.12
CA LEU A 52 8.36 2.61 -1.39
C LEU A 52 9.14 3.10 -0.16
N ASP A 53 8.47 3.73 0.80
CA ASP A 53 9.11 4.21 2.03
C ASP A 53 9.33 3.09 3.07
N ILE A 54 8.41 2.11 3.11
CA ILE A 54 8.44 1.02 4.09
C ILE A 54 9.29 -0.19 3.64
N PHE A 55 9.49 -0.40 2.34
CA PHE A 55 10.21 -1.56 1.77
C PHE A 55 11.61 -1.20 1.26
#